data_AF-A0A5M8Q293-F1
#
_entry.id   AF-A0A5M8Q293-F1
#
_cell.length_a   1.000
_cell.length_b   1.000
_cell.length_c   1.000
_cell.angle_alpha   90.00
_cell.angle_beta   90.00
_cell.angle_gamma   90.00
#
_symmetry.space_group_name_H-M   'P 1'
#
loop_
_entity.id
_entity.type
_entity.pdbx_description
1 polymer ?
#
loop_
_entity_poly.entity_id
_entity_poly.type
_entity_poly.pdbx_seq_one_letter_code
_entity_poly.pdbx_strand_id
1 'polypeptide(L)'
;MNTFFIPITLSRLGWKIFIMFGCFNIIAMPIIWFIYPEPANKTLEEVNLLFTSDSLLVGKNMADYRRLVDEAGGNITVAERRLLDSIDVGYAETDARTMSYAAHGGEDRFAY
;
A
#
# COMPACT_ATOMS: atom_id res chain seq x y z
N MET A 1 2.44 -16.36 -24.58
CA MET A 1 1.92 -15.26 -25.44
C MET A 1 3.09 -14.35 -25.78
N ASN A 2 3.95 -14.73 -26.75
CA ASN A 2 5.20 -14.01 -27.04
C ASN A 2 5.39 -13.77 -28.57
N THR A 3 4.40 -14.16 -29.38
CA THR A 3 4.52 -14.36 -30.82
C THR A 3 4.62 -13.06 -31.62
N PHE A 4 4.04 -11.95 -31.14
CA PHE A 4 4.05 -10.70 -31.89
C PHE A 4 5.20 -9.77 -31.50
N PHE A 5 5.58 -9.74 -30.22
CA PHE A 5 6.54 -8.75 -29.72
C PHE A 5 8.01 -9.14 -29.94
N ILE A 6 8.36 -10.41 -29.64
CA ILE A 6 9.75 -10.89 -29.70
C ILE A 6 10.35 -10.86 -31.11
N PRO A 7 9.72 -11.40 -32.17
CA PRO A 7 10.34 -11.47 -33.50
C PRO A 7 10.50 -10.09 -34.15
N ILE A 8 9.53 -9.18 -33.95
CA ILE A 8 9.58 -7.81 -34.48
C ILE A 8 10.70 -7.00 -33.82
N THR A 9 10.83 -7.13 -32.49
CA THR A 9 11.83 -6.39 -31.72
C THR A 9 13.24 -6.89 -32.00
N LEU A 10 13.45 -8.21 -32.09
CA LEU A 10 14.75 -8.79 -32.45
C LEU A 10 15.17 -8.46 -33.89
N SER A 11 14.22 -8.46 -34.84
CA SER A 11 14.54 -8.13 -36.25
C SER A 11 14.96 -6.68 -36.47
N ARG A 12 14.49 -5.74 -35.62
CA ARG A 12 14.82 -4.30 -35.75
C ARG A 12 15.93 -3.82 -34.83
N LEU A 13 15.97 -4.29 -33.59
CA LEU A 13 16.93 -3.83 -32.58
C LEU A 13 18.10 -4.80 -32.38
N GLY A 14 17.95 -6.08 -32.73
CA GLY A 14 18.98 -7.11 -32.51
C GLY A 14 19.45 -7.12 -31.06
N TRP A 15 20.77 -7.01 -30.86
CA TRP A 15 21.41 -7.04 -29.54
C TRP A 15 21.06 -5.85 -28.62
N LYS A 16 20.56 -4.74 -29.16
CA LYS A 16 20.21 -3.54 -28.37
C LYS A 16 19.04 -3.76 -27.41
N ILE A 17 18.23 -4.81 -27.65
CA ILE A 17 17.14 -5.21 -26.76
C ILE A 17 17.65 -5.54 -25.35
N PHE A 18 18.83 -6.16 -25.25
CA PHE A 18 19.45 -6.50 -23.97
C PHE A 18 19.85 -5.27 -23.18
N ILE A 19 20.35 -4.22 -23.85
CA ILE A 19 20.67 -2.93 -23.22
C ILE A 19 19.37 -2.27 -22.72
N MET A 20 18.31 -2.26 -23.53
CA MET A 20 17.03 -1.69 -23.13
C MET A 20 16.46 -2.39 -21.89
N PHE A 21 16.44 -3.72 -21.87
CA PHE A 21 16.04 -4.48 -20.68
C PHE A 21 16.96 -4.23 -19.48
N GLY A 22 18.27 -4.09 -19.70
CA GLY A 22 19.21 -3.70 -18.65
C GLY A 22 18.87 -2.34 -18.03
N CYS A 23 18.58 -1.33 -18.86
CA CYS A 23 18.14 -0.02 -18.38
C CYS A 23 16.83 -0.10 -17.58
N PHE A 24 15.84 -0.85 -18.07
CA PHE A 24 14.60 -1.07 -17.34
C PHE A 24 14.82 -1.76 -15.98
N ASN A 25 15.72 -2.74 -15.91
CA ASN A 25 16.07 -3.39 -14.64
C ASN A 25 16.80 -2.42 -13.69
N ILE A 26 17.71 -1.59 -14.21
CA ILE A 26 18.41 -0.57 -13.41
C ILE A 26 17.44 0.48 -12.87
N ILE A 27 16.38 0.84 -13.62
CA ILE A 27 15.33 1.76 -13.16
C ILE A 27 14.37 1.05 -12.20
N ALA A 28 14.03 -0.21 -12.44
CA ALA A 28 13.14 -0.99 -11.59
C ALA A 28 13.77 -1.28 -10.22
N MET A 29 15.07 -1.53 -10.14
CA MET A 29 15.77 -1.79 -8.87
C MET A 29 15.53 -0.72 -7.79
N PRO A 30 15.79 0.59 -8.01
CA PRO A 30 15.53 1.61 -7.00
C PRO A 30 14.04 1.75 -6.71
N ILE A 31 13.16 1.64 -7.71
CA ILE A 31 11.71 1.72 -7.50
C ILE A 31 11.25 0.62 -6.53
N ILE A 32 11.68 -0.61 -6.77
CA ILE A 32 11.37 -1.76 -5.90
C ILE A 32 11.98 -1.53 -4.51
N TRP A 33 13.21 -1.03 -4.43
CA TRP A 33 13.88 -0.78 -3.15
C TRP A 33 13.18 0.28 -2.29
N PHE A 34 12.62 1.33 -2.90
CA PHE A 34 11.97 2.42 -2.15
C PHE A 34 10.49 2.17 -1.85
N ILE A 35 9.79 1.39 -2.68
CA ILE A 35 8.33 1.24 -2.61
C ILE A 35 7.94 -0.12 -2.04
N TYR A 36 8.77 -1.15 -2.21
CA TYR A 36 8.44 -2.50 -1.77
C TYR A 36 9.13 -2.80 -0.43
N PRO A 37 8.41 -2.70 0.70
CA PRO A 37 8.97 -3.09 1.98
C PRO A 37 9.21 -4.61 1.97
N GLU A 38 10.28 -5.05 2.63
CA GLU A 38 10.65 -6.46 2.69
C GLU A 38 9.53 -7.30 3.34
N PRO A 39 8.83 -8.18 2.59
CA PRO A 39 7.73 -8.97 3.14
C PRO A 39 8.21 -10.30 3.73
N ALA A 40 9.50 -10.64 3.61
CA ALA A 40 10.04 -11.92 4.05
C ALA A 40 10.18 -11.96 5.58
N ASN A 41 9.80 -13.10 6.18
CA ASN A 41 9.89 -13.36 7.63
C ASN A 41 9.05 -12.42 8.54
N LYS A 42 7.92 -11.91 8.05
CA LYS A 42 6.97 -11.14 8.86
C LYS A 42 5.73 -11.98 9.20
N THR A 43 5.25 -11.91 10.44
CA THR A 43 3.98 -12.53 10.85
C THR A 43 2.78 -11.79 10.25
N LEU A 44 1.60 -12.42 10.21
CA LEU A 44 0.39 -11.75 9.72
C LEU A 44 0.10 -10.45 10.48
N GLU A 45 0.33 -10.44 11.79
CA GLU A 45 0.17 -9.25 12.65
C GLU A 45 1.13 -8.14 12.24
N GLU A 46 2.41 -8.46 12.01
CA GLU A 46 3.41 -7.48 11.57
C GLU A 46 3.10 -6.93 10.16
N VAL A 47 2.55 -7.76 9.27
CA VAL A 47 2.14 -7.34 7.93
C VAL A 47 0.97 -6.37 8.01
N ASN A 48 -0.01 -6.63 8.87
CA ASN A 48 -1.16 -5.73 9.09
C ASN A 48 -0.71 -4.36 9.63
N LEU A 49 0.24 -4.35 10.57
CA LEU A 49 0.91 -3.15 11.06
C LEU A 49 1.65 -2.38 9.95
N LEU A 50 2.30 -3.09 9.02
CA LEU A 50 3.04 -2.50 7.89
C LEU A 50 2.15 -1.85 6.83
N PHE A 51 0.89 -2.27 6.72
CA PHE A 51 -0.10 -1.73 5.78
C PHE A 51 -0.95 -0.60 6.37
N THR A 52 -0.79 -0.30 7.67
CA THR A 52 -1.50 0.81 8.34
C THR A 52 -0.83 2.18 8.11
N SER A 53 0.46 2.22 7.78
CA SER A 53 1.13 3.50 7.46
C SER A 53 0.68 4.02 6.09
N ASP A 54 0.29 5.30 6.05
CA ASP A 54 -0.12 6.02 4.83
C ASP A 54 1.07 6.33 3.89
N SER A 55 2.29 5.91 4.26
CA SER A 55 3.50 6.21 3.48
C SER A 55 3.83 5.13 2.46
N LEU A 56 3.85 5.52 1.18
CA LEU A 56 4.33 4.70 0.06
C LEU A 56 5.84 4.40 0.09
N LEU A 57 6.63 5.20 0.83
CA LEU A 57 8.07 4.99 0.95
C LEU A 57 8.39 4.09 2.13
N VAL A 58 9.16 3.04 1.87
CA VAL A 58 9.60 2.02 2.84
C VAL A 58 10.26 2.64 4.07
N GLY A 59 11.09 3.67 3.89
CA GLY A 59 11.82 4.28 5.01
C GLY A 59 10.91 4.93 6.05
N LYS A 60 9.83 5.60 5.60
CA LYS A 60 8.86 6.24 6.50
C LYS A 60 7.91 5.19 7.10
N ASN A 61 7.47 4.22 6.29
CA ASN A 61 6.64 3.11 6.77
C ASN A 61 7.35 2.32 7.89
N MET A 62 8.64 1.99 7.72
CA MET A 62 9.42 1.30 8.74
C MET A 62 9.66 2.13 10.00
N ALA A 63 9.72 3.46 9.89
CA ALA A 63 9.82 4.35 11.04
C ALA A 63 8.51 4.35 11.86
N ASP A 64 7.37 4.41 11.19
CA ASP A 64 6.04 4.32 11.82
C ASP A 64 5.83 2.95 12.46
N TYR A 65 6.16 1.87 11.73
CA TYR A 65 6.11 0.51 12.26
C TYR A 65 6.93 0.38 13.56
N ARG A 66 8.18 0.88 13.56
CA ARG A 66 9.03 0.80 14.76
C ARG A 66 8.47 1.61 15.92
N ARG A 67 7.86 2.77 15.65
CA ARG A 67 7.19 3.58 16.66
C ARG A 67 6.00 2.82 17.28
N LEU A 68 5.17 2.17 16.46
CA LEU A 68 4.01 1.42 16.93
C LEU A 68 4.41 0.21 17.81
N VAL A 69 5.49 -0.47 17.43
CA VAL A 69 6.03 -1.59 18.22
C VAL A 69 6.64 -1.10 19.55
N ASP A 70 7.33 0.04 19.55
CA ASP A 70 7.91 0.64 20.76
C ASP A 70 6.81 1.13 21.74
N GLU A 71 5.76 1.77 21.23
CA GLU A 71 4.58 2.19 22.00
C GLU A 71 3.81 1.00 22.60
N ALA A 72 3.93 -0.18 22.02
CA ALA A 72 3.36 -1.43 22.53
C ALA A 72 4.32 -2.23 23.44
N GLY A 73 5.49 -1.67 23.77
CA GLY A 73 6.48 -2.32 24.62
C GLY A 73 7.10 -3.57 24.01
N GLY A 74 7.18 -3.64 22.68
CA GLY A 74 7.72 -4.78 21.94
C GLY A 74 6.74 -5.95 21.73
N ASN A 75 5.47 -5.81 22.15
CA ASN A 75 4.44 -6.82 21.91
C ASN A 75 3.60 -6.48 20.66
N ILE A 76 3.82 -7.24 19.59
CA ILE A 76 3.20 -7.04 18.27
C ILE A 76 1.67 -7.18 18.35
N THR A 77 1.17 -8.17 19.09
CA THR A 77 -0.26 -8.45 19.24
C THR A 77 -0.99 -7.31 19.96
N VAL A 78 -0.31 -6.65 20.91
CA VAL A 78 -0.85 -5.47 21.61
C VAL A 78 -0.87 -4.25 20.68
N ALA A 79 0.16 -4.08 19.84
CA ALA A 79 0.20 -3.01 18.85
C ALA A 79 -0.94 -3.15 17.84
N GLU A 80 -1.13 -4.35 17.28
CA GLU A 80 -2.19 -4.65 16.33
C GLU A 80 -3.58 -4.41 16.94
N ARG A 81 -3.82 -4.89 18.17
CA ARG A 81 -5.12 -4.71 18.83
C ARG A 81 -5.48 -3.24 18.99
N ARG A 82 -4.52 -2.38 19.32
CA ARG A 82 -4.74 -0.92 19.42
C ARG A 82 -5.04 -0.28 18.07
N LEU A 83 -4.40 -0.76 17.01
CA LEU A 83 -4.68 -0.29 15.64
C LEU A 83 -6.08 -0.69 15.18
N LEU A 84 -6.45 -1.95 15.36
CA LEU A 84 -7.80 -2.45 15.03
C LEU A 84 -8.89 -1.63 15.75
N ASP A 85 -8.70 -1.34 17.04
CA ASP A 85 -9.63 -0.51 17.81
C ASP A 85 -9.74 0.92 17.24
N SER A 86 -8.61 1.53 16.84
CA SER A 86 -8.62 2.86 16.20
C SER A 86 -9.33 2.88 14.83
N ILE A 87 -9.22 1.78 14.08
CA ILE A 87 -9.85 1.63 12.76
C ILE A 87 -11.35 1.44 12.90
N ASP A 88 -11.81 0.58 13.82
CA ASP A 88 -13.23 0.34 14.08
C ASP A 88 -13.96 1.62 14.51
N VAL A 89 -13.34 2.44 15.36
CA VAL A 89 -13.87 3.75 15.76
C VAL A 89 -13.96 4.70 14.55
N GLY A 90 -12.94 4.71 13.68
CA GLY A 90 -12.93 5.52 12.47
C GLY A 90 -14.00 5.12 11.44
N TYR A 91 -14.25 3.83 11.27
CA TYR A 91 -15.35 3.33 10.43
C TYR A 91 -16.71 3.71 11.00
N ALA A 92 -16.91 3.59 12.31
CA ALA A 92 -18.15 4.00 12.96
C ALA A 92 -18.44 5.51 12.80
N GLU A 93 -17.42 6.36 12.92
CA GLU A 93 -17.59 7.81 12.72
C GLU A 93 -17.85 8.15 11.23
N THR A 94 -17.19 7.47 10.31
CA THR A 94 -17.38 7.67 8.87
C THR A 94 -18.77 7.21 8.41
N ASP A 95 -19.27 6.09 8.94
CA ASP A 95 -20.62 5.58 8.68
C ASP A 95 -21.68 6.53 9.25
N ALA A 96 -21.51 6.99 10.49
CA ALA A 96 -22.40 7.98 11.11
C ALA A 96 -22.45 9.31 10.32
N ARG A 97 -21.30 9.80 9.83
CA ARG A 97 -21.26 10.97 8.94
C ARG A 97 -21.98 10.69 7.62
N THR A 98 -21.74 9.55 7.00
CA THR A 98 -22.38 9.17 5.73
C THR A 98 -23.90 9.07 5.87
N MET A 99 -24.40 8.50 6.97
CA MET A 99 -25.82 8.45 7.31
C MET A 99 -26.40 9.84 7.57
N SER A 100 -25.66 10.73 8.24
CA SER A 100 -26.07 12.12 8.47
C SER A 100 -26.21 12.90 7.15
N TYR A 101 -25.26 12.74 6.21
CA TYR A 101 -25.36 13.36 4.88
C TYR A 101 -26.50 12.76 4.04
N ALA A 102 -26.75 11.46 4.14
CA ALA A 102 -27.86 10.81 3.44
C ALA A 102 -29.24 11.22 4.00
N ALA A 103 -29.33 11.49 5.31
CA ALA A 103 -30.54 11.98 5.96
C ALA A 103 -30.84 13.44 5.57
N HIS A 104 -29.83 14.31 5.52
CA HIS A 104 -30.01 15.71 5.14
C HIS A 104 -30.22 15.90 3.62
N GLY A 105 -29.50 15.19 2.75
CA GLY A 105 -29.71 15.27 1.30
C GLY A 105 -31.01 14.62 0.79
N GLY A 106 -31.77 13.98 1.69
CA GLY A 106 -33.10 13.45 1.42
C GLY A 106 -34.22 14.49 1.53
N GLU A 107 -34.07 15.51 2.38
CA GLU A 107 -35.12 16.51 2.60
C GLU A 107 -35.23 17.52 1.44
N ASP A 108 -34.12 17.78 0.75
CA ASP A 108 -34.04 18.76 -0.35
C ASP A 108 -34.75 18.30 -1.64
N ARG A 109 -35.01 16.99 -1.78
CA ARG A 109 -35.59 16.37 -2.99
C ARG A 109 -37.11 16.20 -2.96
N PHE A 110 -37.79 16.56 -1.86
CA PHE A 110 -39.25 16.47 -1.73
C PHE A 110 -39.94 17.84 -1.55
N ALA A 111 -39.24 18.94 -1.83
CA ALA A 111 -39.73 20.31 -1.67
C ALA A 111 -40.22 20.99 -2.98
N TYR A 112 -40.70 20.22 -3.97
CA TYR A 112 -41.41 20.72 -5.15
C TYR A 112 -42.70 19.94 -5.40
#